data_AF-A0AAU7BK82-F1
#
_entry.id   AF-A0AAU7BK82-F1
#
_cell.length_a   1.000
_cell.length_b   1.000
_cell.length_c   1.000
_cell.angle_alpha   90.00
_cell.angle_beta   90.00
_cell.angle_gamma   90.00
#
_symmetry.space_group_name_H-M   'P 1'
#
loop_
_entity.id
_entity.type
_entity.pdbx_description
1 polymer ?
#
loop_
_entity_poly.entity_id
_entity_poly.type
_entity_poly.pdbx_seq_one_letter_code
_entity_poly.pdbx_strand_id
1 'polypeptide(L)'
;MERFDVPVALFLFKRIDKPLEIIKQLAKIAPARLYLLSDGGRTDDERSQVAECRDAIERAITWECEVVKKYEAQNVGVYENIAGGAKWVLQREPFAIFLEDDNFPEITFFQFCKELLKRYENDTRVLWICGTNYLKTYAPQDGSSYVFTKNMMPCGWASWASKFIPFYDGELALWQDPYVRDRIRKEYVYEKLYYQDRYNVEYNWMLKPRLDGSIHGTTK
;
A
#
# COMPACT_ATOMS: atom_id res chain seq x y z
N MET A 1 -24.56 -16.14 4.77
CA MET A 1 -23.68 -15.13 5.39
C MET A 1 -23.51 -14.03 4.35
N GLU A 2 -23.70 -12.77 4.71
CA GLU A 2 -23.47 -11.65 3.78
C GLU A 2 -21.97 -11.61 3.42
N ARG A 3 -21.64 -11.50 2.14
CA ARG A 3 -20.24 -11.43 1.69
C ARG A 3 -19.59 -10.14 2.18
N PHE A 4 -18.28 -10.18 2.42
CA PHE A 4 -17.55 -8.95 2.72
C PHE A 4 -17.47 -8.07 1.46
N ASP A 5 -17.96 -6.85 1.57
CA ASP A 5 -18.27 -5.92 0.46
C ASP A 5 -17.18 -4.88 0.19
N VAL A 6 -16.13 -4.83 1.01
CA VAL A 6 -14.95 -4.00 0.73
C VAL A 6 -13.99 -4.78 -0.15
N PRO A 7 -13.61 -4.26 -1.34
CA PRO A 7 -12.63 -4.91 -2.20
C PRO A 7 -11.28 -5.07 -1.49
N VAL A 8 -10.66 -6.22 -1.67
CA VAL A 8 -9.31 -6.50 -1.14
C VAL A 8 -8.35 -6.67 -2.30
N ALA A 9 -7.15 -6.11 -2.19
CA ALA A 9 -6.05 -6.28 -3.13
C ALA A 9 -4.87 -6.95 -2.44
N LEU A 10 -4.36 -8.01 -3.06
CA LEU A 10 -3.21 -8.76 -2.60
C LEU A 10 -2.08 -8.63 -3.62
N PHE A 11 -0.96 -8.03 -3.19
CA PHE A 11 0.27 -7.95 -3.96
C PHE A 11 1.10 -9.21 -3.73
N LEU A 12 1.54 -9.83 -4.82
CA LEU A 12 2.22 -11.10 -4.87
C LEU A 12 3.55 -10.96 -5.62
N PHE A 13 4.48 -11.87 -5.32
CA PHE A 13 5.67 -12.07 -6.12
C PHE A 13 5.96 -13.56 -6.23
N LYS A 14 7.06 -14.03 -5.62
CA LYS A 14 7.54 -15.42 -5.74
C LYS A 14 7.33 -16.28 -4.49
N ARG A 15 6.89 -15.69 -3.37
CA ARG A 15 6.65 -16.42 -2.11
C ARG A 15 5.28 -17.09 -2.14
N ILE A 16 5.22 -18.37 -1.82
CA ILE A 16 3.96 -19.15 -1.83
C ILE A 16 3.38 -19.27 -0.41
N ASP A 17 4.22 -19.65 0.56
CA ASP A 17 3.75 -20.02 1.90
C ASP A 17 3.01 -18.89 2.62
N LYS A 18 3.57 -17.68 2.61
CA LYS A 18 2.99 -16.53 3.33
C LYS A 18 1.67 -16.06 2.70
N PRO A 19 1.57 -15.87 1.36
CA PRO A 19 0.29 -15.53 0.75
C PRO A 19 -0.79 -16.59 0.92
N LEU A 20 -0.46 -17.88 0.98
CA LEU A 20 -1.45 -18.92 1.28
C LEU A 20 -2.05 -18.75 2.69
N GLU A 21 -1.25 -18.35 3.68
CA GLU A 21 -1.78 -18.02 5.01
C GLU A 21 -2.70 -16.78 4.99
N ILE A 22 -2.42 -15.80 4.12
CA ILE A 22 -3.30 -14.65 3.90
C ILE A 22 -4.63 -15.09 3.27
N ILE A 23 -4.59 -15.94 2.24
CA ILE A 23 -5.79 -16.49 1.59
C ILE A 23 -6.66 -17.26 2.60
N LYS A 24 -6.06 -18.00 3.55
CA LYS A 24 -6.81 -18.65 4.64
C LYS A 24 -7.55 -17.66 5.53
N GLN A 25 -7.01 -16.46 5.77
CA GLN A 25 -7.72 -15.41 6.50
C GLN A 25 -8.83 -14.80 5.64
N LEU A 26 -8.55 -14.52 4.36
CA LEU A 26 -9.53 -14.00 3.42
C LEU A 26 -10.73 -14.94 3.23
N ALA A 27 -10.51 -16.25 3.22
CA ALA A 27 -11.58 -17.25 3.15
C ALA A 27 -12.58 -17.15 4.31
N LYS A 28 -12.15 -16.68 5.50
CA LYS A 28 -13.04 -16.53 6.67
C LYS A 28 -14.00 -15.35 6.54
N ILE A 29 -13.61 -14.30 5.82
CA ILE A 29 -14.47 -13.14 5.56
C ILE A 29 -15.17 -13.22 4.19
N ALA A 30 -14.65 -14.07 3.28
CA ALA A 30 -15.14 -14.27 1.93
C ALA A 30 -15.41 -12.93 1.20
N PRO A 31 -14.36 -12.15 0.85
CA PRO A 31 -14.55 -10.91 0.10
C PRO A 31 -15.24 -11.20 -1.23
N ALA A 32 -16.24 -10.39 -1.58
CA ALA A 32 -16.96 -10.53 -2.83
C ALA A 32 -16.08 -10.24 -4.05
N ARG A 33 -15.04 -9.41 -3.88
CA ARG A 33 -14.07 -9.05 -4.92
C ARG A 33 -12.66 -9.07 -4.37
N LEU A 34 -11.77 -9.75 -5.09
CA LEU A 34 -10.34 -9.87 -4.76
C LEU A 34 -9.50 -9.48 -5.98
N TYR A 35 -8.62 -8.51 -5.79
CA TYR A 35 -7.61 -8.12 -6.76
C TYR A 35 -6.32 -8.88 -6.48
N LEU A 36 -5.81 -9.62 -7.47
CA LEU A 36 -4.50 -10.26 -7.41
C LEU A 36 -3.54 -9.46 -8.29
N LEU A 37 -2.59 -8.79 -7.67
CA LEU A 37 -1.53 -8.05 -8.36
C LEU A 37 -0.23 -8.82 -8.19
N SER A 38 0.47 -9.12 -9.26
CA SER A 38 1.71 -9.90 -9.18
C SER A 38 2.76 -9.35 -10.11
N ASP A 39 3.92 -9.01 -9.55
CA ASP A 39 5.07 -8.56 -10.33
C ASP A 39 5.68 -9.74 -11.13
N GLY A 40 6.45 -9.45 -12.18
CA GLY A 40 7.14 -10.46 -12.99
C GLY A 40 8.48 -10.87 -12.39
N GLY A 41 8.92 -12.10 -12.68
CA GLY A 41 10.25 -12.60 -12.27
C GLY A 41 11.39 -11.95 -13.06
N ARG A 42 12.51 -11.67 -12.39
CA ARG A 42 13.69 -11.01 -13.00
C ARG A 42 14.52 -12.01 -13.80
N THR A 43 14.52 -13.27 -13.38
CA THR A 43 15.20 -14.41 -14.01
C THR A 43 14.20 -15.48 -14.44
N ASP A 44 14.63 -16.47 -15.23
CA ASP A 44 13.77 -17.62 -15.60
C ASP A 44 13.33 -18.45 -14.37
N ASP A 45 14.21 -18.59 -13.38
CA ASP A 45 13.89 -19.24 -12.11
C ASP A 45 12.79 -18.47 -11.35
N GLU A 46 12.95 -17.16 -11.20
CA GLU A 46 11.93 -16.33 -10.54
C GLU A 46 10.62 -16.31 -11.33
N ARG A 47 10.66 -16.32 -12.67
CA ARG A 47 9.46 -16.42 -13.51
C ARG A 47 8.69 -17.72 -13.23
N SER A 48 9.42 -18.81 -13.03
CA SER A 48 8.84 -20.12 -12.71
C SER A 48 8.20 -20.11 -11.31
N GLN A 49 8.89 -19.56 -10.31
CA GLN A 49 8.37 -19.40 -8.94
C GLN A 49 7.15 -18.47 -8.86
N VAL A 50 7.15 -17.38 -9.64
CA VAL A 50 6.01 -16.45 -9.74
C VAL A 50 4.81 -17.16 -10.37
N ALA A 51 5.01 -17.96 -11.42
CA ALA A 51 3.93 -18.74 -12.03
C ALA A 51 3.34 -19.74 -11.04
N GLU A 52 4.20 -20.47 -10.31
CA GLU A 52 3.77 -21.40 -9.26
C GLU A 52 3.00 -20.70 -8.14
N CYS A 53 3.46 -19.53 -7.70
CA CYS A 53 2.76 -18.70 -6.71
C CYS A 53 1.37 -18.29 -7.20
N ARG A 54 1.27 -17.72 -8.42
CA ARG A 54 -0.01 -17.30 -9.00
C ARG A 54 -1.00 -18.47 -9.05
N ASP A 55 -0.58 -19.62 -9.56
CA ASP A 55 -1.41 -20.82 -9.65
C ASP A 55 -1.86 -21.34 -8.27
N ALA A 56 -0.95 -21.38 -7.30
CA ALA A 56 -1.26 -21.84 -5.95
C ALA A 56 -2.28 -20.93 -5.25
N ILE A 57 -2.14 -19.61 -5.39
CA ILE A 57 -3.04 -18.63 -4.79
C ILE A 57 -4.42 -18.67 -5.43
N GLU A 58 -4.50 -18.77 -6.76
CA GLU A 58 -5.79 -18.87 -7.45
C GLU A 58 -6.56 -20.14 -7.06
N ARG A 59 -5.87 -21.29 -6.96
CA ARG A 59 -6.49 -22.55 -6.53
C ARG A 59 -6.95 -22.54 -5.07
N ALA A 60 -6.33 -21.72 -4.23
CA ALA A 60 -6.67 -21.61 -2.81
C ALA A 60 -7.91 -20.74 -2.56
N ILE A 61 -8.42 -20.01 -3.56
CA ILE A 61 -9.65 -19.24 -3.46
C ILE A 61 -10.84 -20.20 -3.62
N THR A 62 -11.42 -20.61 -2.49
CA THR A 62 -12.48 -21.63 -2.41
C THR A 62 -13.88 -21.08 -2.18
N TRP A 63 -14.04 -19.76 -2.18
CA TRP A 63 -15.33 -19.08 -1.98
C TRP A 63 -15.77 -18.34 -3.25
N GLU A 64 -17.05 -18.00 -3.34
CA GLU A 64 -17.59 -17.20 -4.45
C GLU A 64 -16.99 -15.80 -4.43
N CYS A 65 -16.12 -15.50 -5.39
CA CYS A 65 -15.30 -14.30 -5.44
C CYS A 65 -15.13 -13.84 -6.89
N GLU A 66 -15.34 -12.55 -7.15
CA GLU A 66 -14.88 -11.92 -8.38
C GLU A 66 -13.36 -11.67 -8.27
N VAL A 67 -12.58 -12.49 -8.97
CA VAL A 67 -11.12 -12.37 -8.99
C VAL A 67 -10.68 -11.52 -10.18
N VAL A 68 -10.04 -10.38 -9.90
CA VAL A 68 -9.51 -9.48 -10.94
C VAL A 68 -7.99 -9.50 -10.87
N LYS A 69 -7.32 -9.78 -11.99
CA LYS A 69 -5.88 -10.03 -12.02
C LYS A 69 -5.14 -8.90 -12.75
N LYS A 70 -4.01 -8.49 -12.19
CA LYS A 70 -3.01 -7.63 -12.84
C LYS A 70 -1.63 -8.28 -12.67
N TYR A 71 -1.23 -9.05 -13.66
CA TYR A 71 0.04 -9.77 -13.65
C TYR A 71 1.01 -9.15 -14.63
N GLU A 72 2.16 -8.76 -14.12
CA GLU A 72 3.24 -8.24 -14.96
C GLU A 72 4.01 -9.40 -15.61
N ALA A 73 4.36 -9.22 -16.88
CA ALA A 73 5.19 -10.16 -17.62
C ALA A 73 6.67 -10.05 -17.24
N GLN A 74 7.11 -8.85 -16.85
CA GLN A 74 8.48 -8.54 -16.44
C GLN A 74 8.47 -7.87 -15.07
N ASN A 75 9.61 -7.88 -14.37
CA ASN A 75 9.72 -7.21 -13.09
C ASN A 75 9.67 -5.68 -13.30
N VAL A 76 8.61 -5.02 -12.82
CA VAL A 76 8.47 -3.56 -12.87
C VAL A 76 9.03 -2.89 -11.61
N GLY A 77 9.24 -3.67 -10.55
CA GLY A 77 9.80 -3.21 -9.29
C GLY A 77 8.74 -2.79 -8.27
N VAL A 78 9.16 -2.73 -7.01
CA VAL A 78 8.26 -2.59 -5.84
C VAL A 78 7.43 -1.29 -5.90
N TYR A 79 8.06 -0.17 -6.24
CA TYR A 79 7.38 1.13 -6.26
C TYR A 79 6.25 1.15 -7.29
N GLU A 80 6.54 0.78 -8.54
CA GLU A 80 5.55 0.75 -9.62
C GLU A 80 4.47 -0.30 -9.34
N ASN A 81 4.86 -1.48 -8.86
CA ASN A 81 3.92 -2.55 -8.57
C ASN A 81 2.94 -2.16 -7.44
N ILE A 82 3.43 -1.64 -6.32
CA ILE A 82 2.57 -1.32 -5.16
C ILE A 82 1.78 -0.04 -5.39
N ALA A 83 2.44 1.08 -5.68
CA ALA A 83 1.77 2.37 -5.79
C ALA A 83 0.94 2.46 -7.09
N GLY A 84 1.53 2.05 -8.22
CA GLY A 84 0.84 1.98 -9.50
C GLY A 84 -0.30 0.95 -9.47
N GLY A 85 -0.08 -0.20 -8.84
CA GLY A 85 -1.12 -1.20 -8.62
C GLY A 85 -2.27 -0.72 -7.73
N ALA A 86 -1.97 -0.04 -6.61
CA ALA A 86 -3.00 0.56 -5.76
C ALA A 86 -3.81 1.62 -6.51
N LYS A 87 -3.14 2.50 -7.27
CA LYS A 87 -3.81 3.48 -8.15
C LYS A 87 -4.71 2.80 -9.18
N TRP A 88 -4.23 1.72 -9.79
CA TRP A 88 -4.99 0.94 -10.77
C TRP A 88 -6.25 0.30 -10.16
N VAL A 89 -6.18 -0.21 -8.93
CA VAL A 89 -7.36 -0.69 -8.19
C VAL A 89 -8.32 0.47 -7.89
N LEU A 90 -7.82 1.59 -7.36
CA LEU A 90 -8.66 2.74 -6.98
C LEU A 90 -9.24 3.52 -8.17
N GLN A 91 -8.73 3.31 -9.38
CA GLN A 91 -9.42 3.79 -10.59
C GLN A 91 -10.71 3.01 -10.89
N ARG A 92 -10.89 1.85 -10.28
CA ARG A 92 -12.05 0.95 -10.44
C ARG A 92 -12.95 0.92 -9.21
N GLU A 93 -12.38 1.20 -8.05
CA GLU A 93 -13.06 1.10 -6.76
C GLU A 93 -13.05 2.43 -6.00
N PRO A 94 -14.15 2.82 -5.34
CA PRO A 94 -14.17 4.03 -4.51
C PRO A 94 -13.22 3.92 -3.31
N PHE A 95 -12.97 2.71 -2.83
CA PHE A 95 -12.06 2.37 -1.74
C PHE A 95 -11.64 0.90 -1.84
N ALA A 96 -10.52 0.54 -1.23
CA ALA A 96 -10.08 -0.85 -1.12
C ALA A 96 -9.13 -1.06 0.07
N ILE A 97 -8.98 -2.31 0.48
CA ILE A 97 -7.94 -2.80 1.40
C ILE A 97 -6.79 -3.36 0.58
N PHE A 98 -5.56 -3.11 1.00
CA PHE A 98 -4.31 -3.49 0.34
C PHE A 98 -3.45 -4.30 1.30
N LEU A 99 -3.01 -5.47 0.84
CA LEU A 99 -2.14 -6.40 1.56
C LEU A 99 -0.96 -6.79 0.67
N GLU A 100 0.25 -6.77 1.22
CA GLU A 100 1.44 -7.36 0.59
C GLU A 100 1.58 -8.84 0.95
N ASP A 101 2.48 -9.56 0.26
CA ASP A 101 2.67 -11.01 0.37
C ASP A 101 3.20 -11.48 1.74
N ASP A 102 3.54 -10.55 2.64
CA ASP A 102 3.92 -10.79 4.03
C ASP A 102 3.06 -10.05 5.06
N ASN A 103 1.94 -9.45 4.64
CA ASN A 103 1.00 -8.85 5.56
C ASN A 103 0.05 -9.93 6.07
N PHE A 104 0.19 -10.39 7.32
CA PHE A 104 -0.70 -11.38 7.92
C PHE A 104 -1.82 -10.69 8.72
N PRO A 105 -3.01 -10.44 8.14
CA PRO A 105 -4.07 -9.71 8.80
C PRO A 105 -4.81 -10.56 9.85
N GLU A 106 -5.15 -9.94 10.97
CA GLU A 106 -6.15 -10.46 11.89
C GLU A 106 -7.56 -10.22 11.33
N ILE A 107 -8.57 -11.04 11.66
CA ILE A 107 -9.91 -10.92 11.10
C ILE A 107 -10.60 -9.60 11.46
N THR A 108 -10.34 -9.06 12.63
CA THR A 108 -10.86 -7.75 13.06
C THR A 108 -10.31 -6.58 12.24
N PHE A 109 -9.14 -6.73 11.57
CA PHE A 109 -8.58 -5.70 10.69
C PHE A 109 -9.54 -5.34 9.54
N PHE A 110 -10.24 -6.33 8.98
CA PHE A 110 -11.17 -6.11 7.88
C PHE A 110 -12.40 -5.31 8.31
N GLN A 111 -12.95 -5.63 9.48
CA GLN A 111 -14.08 -4.87 10.05
C GLN A 111 -13.65 -3.47 10.47
N PHE A 112 -12.45 -3.34 11.05
CA PHE A 112 -11.84 -2.05 11.35
C PHE A 112 -11.73 -1.18 10.09
N CYS A 113 -11.20 -1.72 8.99
CA CYS A 113 -11.13 -0.99 7.72
C CYS A 113 -12.51 -0.63 7.18
N LYS A 114 -13.46 -1.58 7.17
CA LYS A 114 -14.83 -1.33 6.68
C LYS A 114 -15.51 -0.19 7.45
N GLU A 115 -15.42 -0.18 8.77
CA GLU A 115 -15.99 0.88 9.59
C GLU A 115 -15.32 2.23 9.31
N LEU A 116 -13.99 2.27 9.30
CA LEU A 116 -13.25 3.52 9.15
C LEU A 116 -13.32 4.10 7.74
N LEU A 117 -13.40 3.24 6.72
CA LEU A 117 -13.63 3.67 5.33
C LEU A 117 -14.94 4.44 5.21
N LYS A 118 -16.00 3.96 5.87
CA LYS A 118 -17.28 4.66 5.91
C LYS A 118 -17.23 5.92 6.78
N ARG A 119 -16.62 5.82 7.97
CA ARG A 119 -16.59 6.92 8.95
C ARG A 119 -15.85 8.15 8.45
N TYR A 120 -14.72 7.95 7.77
CA TYR A 120 -13.83 9.03 7.38
C TYR A 120 -13.88 9.37 5.89
N GLU A 121 -14.85 8.84 5.12
CA GLU A 121 -14.95 9.03 3.67
C GLU A 121 -14.73 10.48 3.22
N ASN A 122 -15.39 11.43 3.87
CA ASN A 122 -15.34 12.85 3.53
C ASN A 122 -14.30 13.67 4.33
N ASP A 123 -13.53 13.04 5.23
CA ASP A 123 -12.50 13.71 6.02
C ASP A 123 -11.15 13.66 5.29
N THR A 124 -10.75 14.79 4.72
CA THR A 124 -9.48 14.92 3.97
C THR A 124 -8.25 14.95 4.86
N ARG A 125 -8.42 15.02 6.19
CA ARG A 125 -7.31 14.91 7.16
C ARG A 125 -6.87 13.46 7.34
N VAL A 126 -7.74 12.49 7.01
CA VAL A 126 -7.48 11.06 7.14
C VAL A 126 -7.31 10.47 5.75
N LEU A 127 -6.06 10.18 5.38
CA LEU A 127 -5.72 9.69 4.04
C LEU A 127 -5.58 8.16 3.99
N TRP A 128 -5.18 7.52 5.09
CA TRP A 128 -4.87 6.10 5.16
C TRP A 128 -5.41 5.51 6.45
N ILE A 129 -5.87 4.26 6.38
CA ILE A 129 -6.15 3.41 7.53
C ILE A 129 -5.05 2.34 7.55
N CYS A 130 -4.33 2.19 8.65
CA CYS A 130 -3.23 1.24 8.78
C CYS A 130 -3.56 0.16 9.80
N GLY A 131 -3.22 -1.10 9.50
CA GLY A 131 -3.44 -2.24 10.38
C GLY A 131 -2.32 -2.49 11.40
N THR A 132 -1.26 -1.70 11.37
CA THR A 132 -0.06 -1.92 12.18
C THR A 132 0.06 -0.95 13.34
N ASN A 133 0.40 -1.48 14.52
CA ASN A 133 0.73 -0.70 15.71
C ASN A 133 2.17 -1.00 16.18
N TYR A 134 3.12 -0.13 15.85
CA TYR A 134 4.52 -0.29 16.26
C TYR A 134 4.77 -0.03 17.75
N LEU A 135 3.81 0.53 18.48
CA LEU A 135 3.89 0.68 19.94
C LEU A 135 3.68 -0.66 20.66
N LYS A 136 3.31 -1.73 19.93
CA LYS A 136 2.98 -3.06 20.43
C LYS A 136 1.82 -2.99 21.43
N THR A 137 2.12 -2.90 22.72
CA THR A 137 1.14 -2.80 23.80
C THR A 137 0.94 -1.34 24.15
N TYR A 138 0.00 -0.69 23.46
CA TYR A 138 -0.41 0.67 23.79
C TYR A 138 -1.93 0.75 23.91
N ALA A 139 -2.37 1.22 25.07
CA ALA A 139 -3.77 1.55 25.34
C ALA A 139 -3.87 3.07 25.53
N PRO A 140 -4.59 3.79 24.66
CA PRO A 140 -4.88 5.20 24.86
C PRO A 140 -5.57 5.43 26.21
N GLN A 141 -5.19 6.50 26.92
CA GLN A 141 -5.74 6.81 28.25
C GLN A 141 -7.24 7.13 28.22
N ASP A 142 -7.73 7.63 27.08
CA ASP A 142 -9.13 7.97 26.85
C ASP A 142 -10.00 6.75 26.46
N GLY A 143 -9.41 5.55 26.42
CA GLY A 143 -10.10 4.32 26.03
C GLY A 143 -10.37 4.18 24.54
N SER A 144 -9.78 5.04 23.69
CA SER A 144 -9.90 4.93 22.24
C SER A 144 -9.38 3.59 21.72
N SER A 145 -10.08 3.00 20.74
CA SER A 145 -9.69 1.71 20.14
C SER A 145 -8.64 1.83 19.03
N TYR A 146 -8.30 3.05 18.61
CA TYR A 146 -7.28 3.36 17.61
C TYR A 146 -6.72 4.76 17.85
N VAL A 147 -5.63 5.11 17.16
CA VAL A 147 -4.96 6.41 17.25
C VAL A 147 -4.75 7.03 15.88
N PHE A 148 -4.54 8.34 15.85
CA PHE A 148 -4.11 9.06 14.66
C PHE A 148 -2.61 9.30 14.70
N THR A 149 -1.98 9.25 13.54
CA THR A 149 -0.56 9.54 13.36
C THR A 149 -0.33 10.24 12.03
N LYS A 150 0.74 11.03 11.96
CA LYS A 150 1.25 11.60 10.70
C LYS A 150 2.25 10.67 10.01
N ASN A 151 2.63 9.57 10.67
CA ASN A 151 3.56 8.57 10.12
C ASN A 151 2.78 7.50 9.37
N MET A 152 3.20 7.21 8.14
CA MET A 152 2.67 6.09 7.36
C MET A 152 3.22 4.77 7.91
N MET A 153 2.36 3.78 8.12
CA MET A 153 2.71 2.46 8.67
C MET A 153 2.18 1.36 7.74
N PRO A 154 2.85 1.09 6.60
CA PRO A 154 2.22 0.48 5.44
C PRO A 154 1.99 -1.04 5.48
N CYS A 155 2.13 -1.75 6.61
CA CYS A 155 1.82 -3.19 6.64
C CYS A 155 0.30 -3.40 6.84
N GLY A 156 -0.40 -3.67 5.74
CA GLY A 156 -1.85 -3.76 5.65
C GLY A 156 -2.51 -2.39 5.80
N TRP A 157 -3.19 -1.93 4.76
CA TRP A 157 -3.80 -0.60 4.78
C TRP A 157 -5.06 -0.51 3.91
N ALA A 158 -5.82 0.57 4.08
CA ALA A 158 -6.97 0.89 3.24
C ALA A 158 -7.02 2.39 2.93
N SER A 159 -7.56 2.72 1.77
CA SER A 159 -7.75 4.12 1.36
C SER A 159 -8.89 4.26 0.34
N TRP A 160 -9.16 5.49 -0.05
CA TRP A 160 -10.21 5.90 -0.98
C TRP A 160 -9.59 6.40 -2.27
N ALA A 161 -10.26 6.18 -3.40
CA ALA A 161 -9.85 6.72 -4.70
C ALA A 161 -9.80 8.25 -4.68
N SER A 162 -10.81 8.88 -4.10
CA SER A 162 -10.93 10.34 -3.95
C SER A 162 -9.81 10.96 -3.13
N LYS A 163 -9.02 10.17 -2.38
CA LYS A 163 -7.91 10.65 -1.56
C LYS A 163 -6.57 10.19 -2.09
N PHE A 164 -6.39 8.89 -2.32
CA PHE A 164 -5.11 8.35 -2.78
C PHE A 164 -4.71 8.94 -4.14
N ILE A 165 -5.62 8.96 -5.11
CA ILE A 165 -5.30 9.42 -6.48
C ILE A 165 -4.80 10.87 -6.51
N PRO A 166 -5.46 11.86 -5.85
CA PRO A 166 -4.99 13.24 -5.87
C PRO A 166 -3.88 13.56 -4.85
N PHE A 167 -3.79 12.85 -3.72
CA PHE A 167 -2.85 13.21 -2.64
C PHE A 167 -1.58 12.34 -2.59
N TYR A 168 -1.54 11.18 -3.27
CA TYR A 168 -0.33 10.38 -3.34
C TYR A 168 0.69 11.04 -4.27
N ASP A 169 1.71 11.66 -3.67
CA ASP A 169 2.82 12.32 -4.35
C ASP A 169 4.07 11.43 -4.30
N GLY A 170 4.05 10.31 -5.03
CA GLY A 170 5.15 9.35 -5.03
C GLY A 170 6.46 9.90 -5.61
N GLU A 171 6.36 10.85 -6.55
CA GLU A 171 7.51 11.56 -7.08
C GLU A 171 8.01 12.65 -6.13
N LEU A 172 7.29 12.94 -5.04
CA LEU A 172 7.54 14.03 -4.07
C LEU A 172 7.49 15.44 -4.68
N ALA A 173 6.82 15.66 -5.82
CA ALA A 173 6.82 16.91 -6.56
C ALA A 173 6.53 18.16 -5.70
N LEU A 174 5.66 18.04 -4.69
CA LEU A 174 5.34 19.12 -3.75
C LEU A 174 6.54 19.59 -2.93
N TRP A 175 7.59 18.77 -2.79
CA TRP A 175 8.84 19.15 -2.11
C TRP A 175 9.57 20.32 -2.79
N GLN A 176 9.29 20.61 -4.06
CA GLN A 176 9.86 21.78 -4.74
C GLN A 176 9.32 23.11 -4.17
N ASP A 177 8.12 23.10 -3.59
CA ASP A 177 7.50 24.28 -3.01
C ASP A 177 8.17 24.65 -1.66
N PRO A 178 8.79 25.85 -1.54
CA PRO A 178 9.36 26.31 -0.27
C PRO A 178 8.36 26.34 0.89
N TYR A 179 7.09 26.63 0.61
CA TYR A 179 6.03 26.64 1.62
C TYR A 179 5.82 25.24 2.20
N VAL A 180 5.73 24.22 1.33
CA VAL A 180 5.58 22.81 1.74
C VAL A 180 6.81 22.37 2.56
N ARG A 181 8.02 22.72 2.13
CA ARG A 181 9.25 22.40 2.87
C ARG A 181 9.28 23.01 4.27
N ASP A 182 8.91 24.28 4.41
CA ASP A 182 8.85 24.93 5.73
C ASP A 182 7.76 24.33 6.62
N ARG A 183 6.60 23.98 6.05
CA ARG A 183 5.53 23.26 6.75
C ARG A 183 6.02 21.91 7.27
N ILE A 184 6.66 21.10 6.44
CA ILE A 184 7.20 19.79 6.84
C ILE A 184 8.28 19.96 7.91
N ARG A 185 9.22 20.89 7.74
CA ARG A 185 10.29 21.16 8.72
C ARG A 185 9.74 21.41 10.13
N LYS A 186 8.63 22.15 10.24
CA LYS A 186 7.97 22.47 11.51
C LYS A 186 7.34 21.26 12.21
N GLU A 187 7.13 20.16 11.51
CA GLU A 187 6.55 18.92 12.06
C GLU A 187 7.61 17.99 12.66
N TYR A 188 8.90 18.20 12.36
CA TYR A 188 9.98 17.39 12.91
C TYR A 188 10.30 17.82 14.35
N VAL A 189 10.14 16.87 15.29
CA VAL A 189 10.60 17.04 16.68
C VAL A 189 12.13 17.05 16.75
N TYR A 190 12.79 16.24 15.93
CA TYR A 190 14.25 16.10 15.90
C TYR A 190 14.83 16.76 14.66
N GLU A 191 15.48 17.91 14.83
CA GLU A 191 16.02 18.70 13.72
C GLU A 191 17.08 17.93 12.89
N LYS A 192 17.89 17.08 13.55
CA LYS A 192 18.89 16.26 12.84
C LYS A 192 18.25 15.27 11.86
N LEU A 193 17.10 14.70 12.22
CA LEU A 193 16.37 13.78 11.36
C LEU A 193 15.83 14.52 10.13
N TYR A 194 15.33 15.75 10.31
CA TYR A 194 14.91 16.59 9.18
C TYR A 194 16.05 16.80 8.17
N TYR A 195 17.25 17.16 8.62
CA TYR A 195 18.38 17.37 7.71
C TYR A 195 18.83 16.08 7.01
N GLN A 196 18.75 14.94 7.70
CA GLN A 196 19.04 13.63 7.11
C GLN A 196 18.02 13.27 6.02
N ASP A 197 16.73 13.38 6.30
CA ASP A 197 15.66 13.07 5.35
C ASP A 197 15.68 14.03 4.16
N ARG A 198 15.88 15.33 4.40
CA ARG A 198 16.06 16.32 3.34
C ARG A 198 17.23 15.94 2.43
N TYR A 199 18.37 15.56 3.00
CA TYR A 199 19.52 15.12 2.21
C TYR A 199 19.19 13.89 1.36
N ASN A 200 18.46 12.92 1.91
CA ASN A 200 18.04 11.73 1.16
C ASN A 200 17.12 12.08 -0.02
N VAL A 201 16.15 12.98 0.19
CA VAL A 201 15.25 13.45 -0.89
C VAL A 201 16.05 14.20 -1.96
N GLU A 202 16.87 15.18 -1.56
CA GLU A 202 17.69 15.95 -2.49
C GLU A 202 18.72 15.09 -3.24
N TYR A 203 19.28 14.07 -2.59
CA TYR A 203 20.18 13.12 -3.24
C TYR A 203 19.48 12.32 -4.33
N ASN A 204 18.32 11.72 -4.02
CA ASN A 204 17.57 10.91 -4.98
C ASN A 204 17.05 11.73 -6.16
N TRP A 205 16.68 13.00 -5.93
CA TRP A 205 16.18 13.88 -6.98
C TRP A 205 17.26 14.58 -7.79
N MET A 206 18.31 15.11 -7.14
CA MET A 206 19.25 16.02 -7.81
C MET A 206 20.57 15.36 -8.14
N LEU A 207 21.03 14.41 -7.33
CA LEU A 207 22.38 13.87 -7.45
C LEU A 207 22.39 12.53 -8.17
N LYS A 208 21.48 11.61 -7.84
CA LYS A 208 21.42 10.29 -8.45
C LYS A 208 21.20 10.34 -9.98
N PRO A 209 20.21 11.11 -10.52
CA PRO A 209 20.00 11.22 -11.97
C PRO A 209 21.16 11.88 -12.73
N ARG A 210 21.98 12.69 -12.04
CA ARG A 210 23.18 13.30 -12.62
C ARG A 210 24.37 12.33 -12.63
N LEU A 211 24.43 11.41 -11.67
CA LEU A 211 25.49 10.41 -11.54
C LEU A 211 25.26 9.20 -12.45
N ASP A 212 24.01 8.84 -12.71
CA ASP A 212 23.63 7.72 -13.58
C ASP A 212 23.41 8.13 -15.06
N GLY A 213 23.52 9.42 -15.37
CA GLY A 213 23.35 9.97 -16.72
C GLY A 213 21.89 10.08 -17.19
N SER A 214 20.91 9.82 -16.33
CA SER A 214 19.48 9.89 -16.63
C SER A 214 18.90 11.29 -16.34
N ILE A 215 19.33 12.30 -17.10
CA ILE A 215 18.75 13.65 -16.96
C ILE A 215 17.31 13.62 -17.50
N HIS A 216 16.33 13.57 -16.60
CA HIS A 216 14.97 14.01 -16.91
C HIS A 216 15.03 15.52 -17.15
N GLY A 217 15.17 15.90 -18.41
CA GLY A 217 15.16 17.28 -18.84
C GLY A 217 13.86 17.94 -18.39
N THR A 218 13.95 18.85 -17.43
CA THR A 218 12.93 19.86 -17.20
C THR A 218 12.98 20.84 -18.36
N THR A 219 12.21 20.55 -19.41
CA THR A 219 11.83 21.58 -20.36
C THR A 219 10.92 22.57 -19.63
N LYS A 220 11.35 23.83 -19.65
CA LYS A 220 10.65 25.01 -19.14
C LYS A 220 9.26 25.17 -19.72
#